data_AF-A0A9W9JTM4-F1
#
_entry.id   AF-A0A9W9JTM4-F1
#
_cell.length_a   1.000
_cell.length_b   1.000
_cell.length_c   1.000
_cell.angle_alpha   90.00
_cell.angle_beta   90.00
_cell.angle_gamma   90.00
#
_symmetry.space_group_name_H-M   'P 1'
#
loop_
_entity.id
_entity.type
_entity.pdbx_description
1 polymer ?
#
loop_
_entity_poly.entity_id
_entity_poly.type
_entity_poly.pdbx_seq_one_letter_code
_entity_poly.pdbx_strand_id
1 'polypeptide(L)'
;MASPTPLNLHAVYTAPQASRTFEHAIPVDSATDAVAAKQAHLTALQSFVPKLQEEINVFLTERMEEDKKAQGQISEKEAKEEENYGEEVVEDDA
;
A
#
# COMPACT_ATOMS: atom_id res chain seq x y z
N MET A 1 21.04 7.21 -32.97
CA MET A 1 21.44 6.97 -31.58
C MET A 1 20.19 6.62 -30.81
N ALA A 2 20.04 5.40 -30.32
CA ALA A 2 18.88 5.02 -29.51
C ALA A 2 19.09 5.58 -28.09
N SER A 3 18.19 6.44 -27.62
CA SER A 3 18.22 6.94 -26.24
C SER A 3 17.98 5.77 -25.27
N PRO A 4 18.67 5.71 -24.12
CA PRO A 4 18.43 4.68 -23.13
C PRO A 4 17.00 4.82 -22.59
N THR A 5 16.17 3.79 -22.78
CA THR A 5 14.83 3.73 -22.20
C THR A 5 14.96 3.68 -20.68
N PRO A 6 14.32 4.59 -19.93
CA PRO A 6 14.33 4.55 -18.47
C PRO A 6 13.69 3.26 -17.97
N LEU A 7 14.33 2.62 -17.00
CA LEU A 7 13.77 1.44 -16.38
C LEU A 7 12.81 1.89 -15.27
N ASN A 8 11.57 1.42 -15.31
CA ASN A 8 10.57 1.79 -14.31
C ASN A 8 10.23 0.59 -13.43
N LEU A 9 10.26 0.81 -12.13
CA LEU A 9 9.68 -0.11 -11.15
C LEU A 9 8.19 0.22 -11.06
N HIS A 10 7.32 -0.71 -11.46
CA HIS A 10 5.89 -0.48 -11.52
C HIS A 10 5.11 -1.58 -10.76
N ALA A 11 4.00 -1.18 -10.15
CA ALA A 11 3.00 -2.08 -9.60
C ALA A 11 1.60 -1.54 -9.90
N VAL A 12 0.65 -2.45 -10.14
CA VAL A 12 -0.75 -2.09 -10.43
C VAL A 12 -1.66 -2.83 -9.48
N TYR A 13 -2.48 -2.07 -8.79
CA TYR A 13 -3.63 -2.55 -8.04
C TYR A 13 -4.89 -2.40 -8.89
N THR A 14 -5.69 -3.45 -8.96
CA THR A 14 -6.97 -3.47 -9.68
C THR A 14 -8.03 -4.13 -8.82
N ALA A 15 -9.15 -3.43 -8.65
CA ALA A 15 -10.35 -3.88 -7.96
C ALA A 15 -11.61 -3.46 -8.76
N PRO A 16 -12.79 -4.02 -8.48
CA PRO A 16 -14.00 -3.74 -9.27
C PRO A 16 -14.39 -2.26 -9.35
N GLN A 17 -14.08 -1.46 -8.32
CA GLN A 17 -14.46 -0.05 -8.22
C GLN A 17 -13.26 0.91 -8.21
N ALA A 18 -12.03 0.39 -8.28
CA ALA A 18 -10.83 1.22 -8.17
C ALA A 18 -9.60 0.56 -8.78
N SER A 19 -8.72 1.38 -9.34
CA SER A 19 -7.38 0.98 -9.73
C SER A 19 -6.36 2.01 -9.27
N ARG A 20 -5.13 1.56 -9.05
CA ARG A 20 -4.02 2.44 -8.72
C ARG A 20 -2.73 1.90 -9.31
N THR A 21 -1.96 2.78 -9.94
CA THR A 21 -0.63 2.47 -10.46
C THR A 21 0.40 3.17 -9.59
N PHE A 22 1.43 2.43 -9.21
CA PHE A 22 2.61 2.92 -8.53
C PHE A 22 3.78 2.82 -9.49
N GLU A 23 4.56 3.90 -9.63
CA GLU A 23 5.66 3.96 -10.57
C GLU A 23 6.84 4.73 -10.00
N HIS A 24 8.02 4.11 -10.04
CA HIS A 24 9.30 4.72 -9.67
C HIS A 24 10.27 4.59 -10.83
N ALA A 25 10.68 5.72 -11.39
CA ALA A 25 11.70 5.76 -12.44
C ALA A 25 13.08 5.49 -11.85
N ILE A 26 13.76 4.47 -12.37
CA ILE A 26 15.14 4.15 -12.02
C ILE A 26 16.05 4.91 -13.00
N PRO A 27 16.91 5.82 -12.50
CA PRO A 27 17.84 6.52 -13.35
C PRO A 27 18.77 5.54 -14.06
N VAL A 28 18.88 5.66 -15.39
CA VAL A 28 19.87 4.90 -16.15
C VAL A 28 21.21 5.59 -16.01
N ASP A 29 22.17 4.90 -15.42
CA ASP A 29 23.53 5.42 -15.31
C ASP A 29 24.20 5.39 -16.69
N SER A 30 24.86 6.49 -17.06
CA SER A 30 25.59 6.63 -18.33
C SER A 30 27.01 6.07 -18.24
N ALA A 31 27.33 5.35 -17.17
CA ALA A 31 28.63 4.75 -16.93
C ALA A 31 29.08 3.88 -18.12
N THR A 32 30.29 4.16 -18.62
CA THR A 32 30.94 3.35 -19.66
C THR A 32 31.41 1.99 -19.16
N ASP A 33 31.54 1.83 -17.83
CA ASP A 33 31.83 0.56 -17.19
C ASP A 33 30.54 -0.20 -16.86
N ALA A 34 30.40 -1.40 -17.42
CA ALA A 34 29.25 -2.27 -17.23
C ALA A 34 29.08 -2.74 -15.79
N VAL A 35 30.16 -2.86 -15.00
CA VAL A 35 30.08 -3.27 -13.59
C VAL A 35 29.52 -2.11 -12.75
N ALA A 36 30.05 -0.90 -12.95
CA ALA A 36 29.54 0.30 -12.29
C ALA A 36 28.05 0.54 -12.61
N ALA A 37 27.64 0.41 -13.88
CA ALA A 37 26.24 0.55 -14.29
C ALA A 37 25.32 -0.47 -13.60
N LYS A 38 25.76 -1.74 -13.48
CA LYS A 38 25.00 -2.77 -12.76
C LYS A 38 24.91 -2.50 -11.26
N GLN A 39 26.00 -2.03 -10.64
CA GLN A 39 26.02 -1.71 -9.21
C GLN A 39 25.08 -0.53 -8.90
N ALA A 40 25.11 0.53 -9.71
CA ALA A 40 24.21 1.68 -9.57
C ALA A 40 22.74 1.24 -9.72
N HIS A 41 22.46 0.39 -10.70
CA HIS A 41 21.13 -0.16 -10.93
C HIS A 41 20.63 -1.00 -9.74
N LEU A 42 21.44 -1.90 -9.20
CA LEU A 42 21.08 -2.71 -8.03
C LEU A 42 20.87 -1.84 -6.79
N THR A 43 21.70 -0.81 -6.61
CA THR A 43 21.57 0.14 -5.49
C THR A 43 20.26 0.92 -5.59
N ALA A 44 19.86 1.34 -6.80
CA ALA A 44 18.58 2.00 -7.03
C ALA A 44 17.41 1.06 -6.70
N LEU A 45 17.43 -0.19 -7.16
CA LEU A 45 16.41 -1.18 -6.83
C LEU A 45 16.29 -1.43 -5.33
N GLN A 46 17.43 -1.57 -4.64
CA GLN A 46 17.47 -1.74 -3.19
C GLN A 46 16.84 -0.57 -2.43
N SER A 47 16.89 0.65 -2.99
CA SER A 47 16.23 1.81 -2.40
C SER A 47 14.75 1.93 -2.77
N PHE A 48 14.38 1.66 -4.02
CA PHE A 48 13.02 1.91 -4.51
C PHE A 48 12.03 0.79 -4.17
N VAL A 49 12.49 -0.47 -4.10
CA VAL A 49 11.60 -1.59 -3.78
C VAL A 49 10.96 -1.46 -2.39
N PRO A 50 11.71 -1.14 -1.31
CA PRO A 50 11.09 -0.94 0.00
C PRO A 50 10.12 0.24 0.04
N LYS A 51 10.42 1.33 -0.67
CA LYS A 51 9.54 2.50 -0.77
C LYS A 51 8.23 2.17 -1.47
N LEU A 52 8.32 1.46 -2.60
CA LEU A 52 7.14 1.00 -3.32
C LEU A 52 6.30 0.05 -2.45
N GLN A 53 6.94 -0.82 -1.67
CA GLN A 53 6.24 -1.69 -0.73
C GLN A 53 5.50 -0.89 0.35
N GLU A 54 6.15 0.13 0.92
CA GLU A 54 5.54 1.03 1.90
C GLU A 54 4.33 1.76 1.32
N GLU A 55 4.45 2.33 0.12
CA GLU A 55 3.33 3.00 -0.58
C GLU A 55 2.15 2.06 -0.83
N ILE A 56 2.43 0.82 -1.23
CA ILE A 56 1.40 -0.21 -1.45
C ILE A 56 0.72 -0.55 -0.12
N ASN A 57 1.48 -0.75 0.96
CA ASN A 57 0.93 -1.10 2.26
C ASN A 57 0.02 0.01 2.79
N VAL A 58 0.48 1.27 2.75
CA VAL A 58 -0.32 2.42 3.16
C VAL A 58 -1.64 2.47 2.37
N PHE A 59 -1.55 2.39 1.04
CA PHE A 59 -2.74 2.43 0.18
C PHE A 59 -3.73 1.30 0.47
N LEU A 60 -3.25 0.07 0.67
CA LEU A 60 -4.12 -1.07 0.97
C LEU A 60 -4.75 -0.96 2.36
N THR A 61 -4.02 -0.46 3.35
CA THR A 61 -4.56 -0.22 4.70
C THR A 61 -5.65 0.85 4.66
N GLU A 62 -5.43 1.98 3.99
CA GLU A 62 -6.43 3.03 3.82
C GLU A 62 -7.71 2.49 3.15
N ARG A 63 -7.56 1.72 2.07
CA ARG A 63 -8.70 1.06 1.40
C ARG A 63 -9.45 0.11 2.32
N MET A 64 -8.75 -0.71 3.10
CA MET A 64 -9.39 -1.62 4.04
C MET A 64 -10.20 -0.87 5.11
N GLU A 65 -9.72 0.28 5.57
CA GLU A 65 -10.46 1.13 6.52
C GLU A 65 -11.70 1.77 5.89
N GLU A 66 -11.58 2.24 4.64
CA GLU A 66 -12.72 2.75 3.87
C GLU A 66 -13.78 1.67 3.67
N ASP A 67 -13.38 0.46 3.28
CA ASP A 67 -14.29 -0.67 3.06
C ASP A 67 -15.00 -1.08 4.36
N LYS A 68 -14.28 -1.11 5.48
CA LYS A 68 -14.86 -1.36 6.81
C LYS A 68 -15.93 -0.33 7.20
N LYS A 69 -15.67 0.96 6.94
CA LYS A 69 -16.64 2.04 7.18
C LYS A 69 -17.85 1.90 6.27
N ALA A 70 -17.63 1.59 4.98
CA ALA A 70 -18.71 1.44 4.00
C ALA A 70 -19.61 0.22 4.26
N GLN A 71 -19.07 -0.85 4.84
CA GLN A 71 -19.84 -2.05 5.21
C GLN A 71 -20.67 -1.88 6.49
N GLY A 72 -20.57 -0.76 7.21
CA GLY A 72 -21.37 -0.46 8.41
C GLY A 72 -21.18 -1.42 9.59
N GLN A 73 -20.31 -2.44 9.46
CA GLN A 73 -20.19 -3.53 10.42
C GLN A 73 -19.52 -3.13 11.74
N ILE A 74 -18.86 -1.98 11.77
CA ILE A 74 -18.10 -1.52 12.93
C ILE A 74 -18.89 -0.45 13.70
N SER A 75 -19.56 0.49 13.04
CA SER A 75 -20.14 1.66 13.73
C SER A 75 -21.36 1.36 14.59
N GLU A 76 -22.30 0.51 14.15
CA GLU A 76 -23.51 0.26 14.95
C GLU A 76 -23.28 -0.71 16.10
N LYS A 77 -22.34 -1.65 15.93
CA LYS A 77 -22.02 -2.64 16.96
C LYS A 77 -21.08 -2.05 18.02
N GLU A 78 -20.04 -1.31 17.62
CA GLU A 78 -19.20 -0.57 18.58
C GLU A 78 -20.00 0.51 19.31
N ALA A 79 -20.87 1.27 18.63
CA ALA A 79 -21.71 2.27 19.31
C ALA A 79 -22.63 1.64 20.37
N LYS A 80 -23.23 0.48 20.09
CA LYS A 80 -24.04 -0.25 21.07
C LYS A 80 -23.22 -0.82 22.23
N GLU A 81 -21.99 -1.28 21.97
CA GLU A 81 -21.11 -1.81 23.01
C GLU A 81 -20.53 -0.70 23.89
N GLU A 82 -20.31 0.51 23.36
CA GLU A 82 -19.95 1.72 24.14
C GLU A 82 -21.11 2.24 25.00
N GLU A 83 -22.34 2.24 24.48
CA GLU A 83 -23.53 2.64 25.25
C GLU A 83 -23.77 1.79 26.50
N ASN A 84 -23.31 0.54 26.47
CA ASN A 84 -23.47 -0.42 27.57
C ASN A 84 -22.24 -0.46 28.52
N TYR A 85 -21.25 0.41 28.30
CA TYR A 85 -20.01 0.43 29.09
C TYR A 85 -20.24 1.17 30.43
N GLY A 86 -20.88 0.51 31.38
CA GLY A 86 -21.17 1.07 32.71
C GLY A 86 -22.41 0.51 33.40
N GLU A 87 -23.25 -0.24 32.69
CA GLU A 87 -24.32 -1.04 33.28
C GLU A 87 -23.90 -2.51 33.31
N GLU A 88 -23.94 -3.12 34.49
CA GLU A 88 -23.86 -4.57 34.62
C GLU A 88 -25.13 -5.15 33.97
N VAL A 89 -25.05 -5.62 32.71
CA VAL A 89 -26.14 -6.39 32.12
C VAL A 89 -26.16 -7.73 32.82
N VAL A 90 -26.97 -7.80 33.87
CA VAL A 90 -27.37 -9.08 34.46
C VAL A 90 -28.24 -9.75 33.42
N GLU A 91 -27.69 -10.72 32.69
CA GLU A 91 -28.51 -11.64 31.91
C GLU A 91 -29.37 -12.41 32.92
N ASP A 92 -30.66 -12.07 32.99
CA ASP A 92 -31.64 -12.85 33.73
C ASP A 92 -31.77 -14.21 33.02
N ASP A 93 -31.15 -15.23 33.61
CA ASP A 93 -31.30 -16.64 33.27
C ASP A 93 -32.79 -17.04 33.44
N ALA A 94 -33.45 -17.42 32.34
CA ALA A 94 -34.82 -17.95 32.33
C ALA A 94 -34.97 -19.13 31.37
#